data_AF-A0A1G6D480-F1
#
_entry.id   AF-A0A1G6D480-F1
#
_cell.length_a   1.000
_cell.length_b   1.000
_cell.length_c   1.000
_cell.angle_alpha   90.00
_cell.angle_beta   90.00
_cell.angle_gamma   90.00
#
_symmetry.space_group_name_H-M   'P 1'
#
loop_
_entity.id
_entity.type
_entity.pdbx_description
1 polymer ?
#
loop_
_entity_poly.entity_id
_entity_poly.type
_entity_poly.pdbx_seq_one_letter_code
_entity_poly.pdbx_strand_id
1 'polypeptide(L)'
;MRKYGAFIATTVLFFIAEIGDKTQVATIVLGAQYTSVVAVTLGTTLGMMVANVPVVLLGGKLMQKLPLDLARYIASAVFIILGVVALLW
;
A
#
# COMPACT_ATOMS: atom_id res chain seq x y z
N MET A 1 -2.96 -31.67 8.53
CA MET A 1 -3.47 -30.45 9.20
C MET A 1 -2.82 -29.13 8.72
N ARG A 2 -2.29 -29.00 7.49
CA ARG A 2 -1.42 -27.85 7.15
C ARG A 2 -1.57 -27.28 5.73
N LYS A 3 -2.73 -27.45 5.08
CA LYS A 3 -2.98 -26.90 3.73
C LYS A 3 -3.39 -25.42 3.73
N TYR A 4 -4.09 -24.96 4.77
CA TYR A 4 -4.60 -23.59 4.85
C TYR A 4 -3.89 -22.73 5.91
N GLY A 5 -2.98 -23.31 6.69
CA GLY A 5 -2.38 -22.64 7.85
C GLY A 5 -1.66 -21.34 7.49
N ALA A 6 -0.81 -21.36 6.46
CA ALA A 6 -0.09 -20.16 6.03
C ALA A 6 -1.04 -19.12 5.42
N PHE A 7 -1.90 -19.52 4.47
CA PHE A 7 -2.84 -18.62 3.81
C PHE A 7 -3.79 -17.94 4.80
N ILE A 8 -4.47 -18.72 5.65
CA ILE A 8 -5.40 -18.19 6.65
C ILE A 8 -4.65 -17.32 7.67
N ALA A 9 -3.47 -17.75 8.14
CA ALA A 9 -2.70 -16.93 9.08
C ALA A 9 -2.30 -15.59 8.46
N THR A 10 -1.79 -15.58 7.23
CA THR A 10 -1.44 -14.33 6.54
C THR A 10 -2.66 -13.48 6.26
N THR A 11 -3.78 -14.07 5.83
CA THR A 11 -5.02 -13.34 5.60
C THR A 11 -5.51 -12.67 6.87
N VAL A 12 -5.58 -13.39 8.00
CA VAL A 12 -6.06 -12.82 9.27
C VAL A 12 -5.10 -11.77 9.81
N LEU A 13 -3.79 -12.03 9.81
CA LEU A 13 -2.79 -11.10 10.33
C LEU A 13 -2.72 -9.81 9.50
N PHE A 14 -2.64 -9.91 8.17
CA PHE A 14 -2.68 -8.72 7.32
C PHE A 14 -4.02 -8.01 7.42
N PHE A 15 -5.15 -8.73 7.42
CA PHE A 15 -6.45 -8.09 7.51
C PHE A 15 -6.61 -7.24 8.78
N ILE A 16 -6.17 -7.77 9.93
CA ILE A 16 -6.19 -7.02 11.20
C ILE A 16 -5.17 -5.86 11.17
N ALA A 17 -3.98 -6.07 10.63
CA ALA A 17 -2.94 -5.04 10.53
C ALA A 17 -3.33 -3.87 9.62
N GLU A 18 -4.06 -4.14 8.54
CA GLU A 18 -4.46 -3.13 7.54
C GLU A 18 -5.83 -2.50 7.83
N ILE A 19 -6.61 -3.01 8.79
CA ILE A 19 -7.88 -2.37 9.19
C ILE A 19 -7.58 -0.99 9.80
N GLY A 20 -8.16 0.05 9.20
CA GLY A 20 -7.95 1.43 9.64
C GLY A 20 -6.65 2.06 9.15
N ASP A 21 -5.96 1.45 8.17
CA ASP A 21 -4.77 2.07 7.58
C ASP A 21 -5.09 3.37 6.83
N LYS A 22 -4.06 4.22 6.69
CA LYS A 22 -4.08 5.49 5.96
C LYS A 22 -4.61 5.34 4.54
N THR A 23 -4.34 4.21 3.87
CA THR A 23 -4.88 3.91 2.54
C THR A 23 -6.40 3.78 2.52
N GLN A 24 -7.01 3.22 3.58
CA GLN A 24 -8.47 3.12 3.72
C GLN A 24 -9.10 4.51 3.91
N VAL A 25 -8.50 5.34 4.78
CA VAL A 25 -8.95 6.72 4.98
C VAL A 25 -8.86 7.52 3.67
N ALA A 26 -7.74 7.42 2.95
CA ALA A 26 -7.58 8.08 1.65
C ALA A 26 -8.63 7.62 0.62
N THR A 27 -8.91 6.31 0.57
CA THR A 27 -9.92 5.76 -0.34
C THR A 27 -11.33 6.25 -0.02
N ILE A 28 -11.68 6.35 1.27
CA ILE A 28 -12.97 6.87 1.72
C ILE A 28 -13.09 8.36 1.37
N VAL A 29 -12.04 9.16 1.58
CA VAL A 29 -12.02 10.59 1.23
C VAL A 29 -12.17 10.78 -0.29
N LEU A 30 -11.47 9.99 -1.09
CA LEU A 30 -11.63 10.00 -2.55
C LEU A 30 -13.05 9.59 -2.96
N GLY A 31 -13.60 8.54 -2.35
CA GLY A 31 -14.98 8.11 -2.58
C GLY A 31 -16.04 9.14 -2.15
N ALA A 32 -15.70 9.99 -1.17
CA ALA A 32 -16.55 11.11 -0.75
C ALA A 32 -16.41 12.33 -1.67
N GLN A 33 -15.23 12.56 -2.26
CA GLN A 33 -15.00 13.66 -3.23
C GLN A 33 -15.53 13.35 -4.63
N TYR A 34 -15.44 12.11 -5.09
CA TYR A 34 -15.85 11.72 -6.44
C TYR A 34 -17.20 11.02 -6.44
N THR A 35 -18.14 11.46 -7.29
CA THR A 35 -19.48 10.87 -7.41
C THR A 35 -19.47 9.40 -7.82
N SER A 36 -18.41 8.95 -8.52
CA SER A 36 -18.27 7.57 -8.98
C SER A 36 -17.42 6.74 -8.02
N VAL A 37 -18.07 6.13 -7.04
CA VAL A 37 -17.47 5.16 -6.11
C VAL A 37 -16.77 4.03 -6.88
N VAL A 38 -17.37 3.57 -7.99
CA VAL A 38 -16.82 2.50 -8.83
C VAL A 38 -15.46 2.88 -9.42
N ALA A 39 -15.32 4.11 -9.93
CA ALA A 39 -14.05 4.57 -10.49
C ALA A 39 -12.96 4.67 -9.40
N VAL A 40 -13.32 5.15 -8.20
CA VAL A 40 -12.40 5.22 -7.07
C VAL A 40 -11.95 3.82 -6.64
N THR A 41 -12.89 2.88 -6.47
CA THR A 41 -12.57 1.49 -6.08
C THR A 41 -11.66 0.80 -7.11
N LEU A 42 -11.95 0.96 -8.41
CA LEU A 42 -11.13 0.38 -9.47
C LEU A 42 -9.74 1.02 -9.50
N GLY A 43 -9.67 2.35 -9.39
CA GLY A 43 -8.41 3.10 -9.38
C GLY A 43 -7.50 2.69 -8.21
N THR A 44 -8.04 2.62 -6.99
CA THR A 44 -7.27 2.23 -5.80
C THR A 44 -6.86 0.77 -5.84
N THR A 45 -7.74 -0.12 -6.31
CA THR A 45 -7.41 -1.55 -6.48
C THR A 45 -6.28 -1.74 -7.49
N LEU A 46 -6.40 -1.13 -8.69
CA LEU A 46 -5.37 -1.22 -9.72
C LEU A 46 -4.05 -0.60 -9.25
N GLY A 47 -4.11 0.57 -8.58
CA GLY A 47 -2.93 1.21 -8.02
C GLY A 47 -2.20 0.32 -7.01
N MET A 48 -2.92 -0.30 -6.08
CA MET A 48 -2.34 -1.25 -5.13
C MET A 48 -1.78 -2.50 -5.81
N MET A 49 -2.45 -3.04 -6.82
CA MET A 49 -1.94 -4.19 -7.58
C MET A 49 -0.63 -3.85 -8.28
N VAL A 50 -0.52 -2.68 -8.91
CA VAL A 50 0.71 -2.22 -9.56
C VAL A 50 1.85 -2.02 -8.54
N ALA A 51 1.56 -1.57 -7.33
CA ALA A 51 2.55 -1.45 -6.27
C ALA A 51 3.02 -2.81 -5.73
N ASN A 52 2.09 -3.75 -5.51
CA ASN A 52 2.36 -5.00 -4.79
C ASN A 52 2.79 -6.17 -5.69
N VAL A 53 2.22 -6.30 -6.89
CA VAL A 53 2.50 -7.45 -7.80
C VAL A 53 3.98 -7.53 -8.18
N PRO A 54 4.67 -6.43 -8.56
CA PRO A 54 6.10 -6.49 -8.86
C PRO A 54 6.92 -6.92 -7.64
N VAL A 55 6.56 -6.47 -6.45
CA VAL A 55 7.25 -6.83 -5.21
C VAL A 55 7.08 -8.31 -4.88
N VAL A 56 5.89 -8.87 -5.08
CA VAL A 56 5.63 -10.30 -4.88
C VAL A 56 6.36 -11.16 -5.91
N LEU A 57 6.34 -10.77 -7.19
CA LEU A 57 6.99 -11.51 -8.28
C LEU A 57 8.52 -11.44 -8.22
N LEU A 58 9.07 -10.28 -7.85
CA LEU A 58 10.51 -10.02 -7.79
C LEU A 58 11.10 -10.25 -6.40
N GLY A 59 10.27 -10.46 -5.38
CA GLY A 59 10.63 -10.38 -3.96
C GLY A 59 11.87 -11.18 -3.58
N GLY A 60 12.02 -12.42 -4.07
CA GLY A 60 13.18 -13.26 -3.74
C GLY A 60 14.53 -12.69 -4.21
N LYS A 61 14.57 -12.03 -5.38
CA LYS A 61 15.80 -11.43 -5.93
C LYS A 61 15.95 -9.96 -5.55
N LEU A 62 14.83 -9.26 -5.40
CA LEU A 62 14.79 -7.84 -5.09
C LEU A 62 15.09 -7.61 -3.61
N MET A 63 14.50 -8.36 -2.68
CA MET A 63 14.79 -8.22 -1.24
C MET A 63 16.25 -8.48 -0.88
N GLN A 64 16.97 -9.29 -1.65
CA GLN A 64 18.42 -9.50 -1.44
C GLN A 64 19.28 -8.32 -1.91
N LYS A 65 18.75 -7.49 -2.81
CA LYS A 65 19.48 -6.36 -3.42
C LYS A 65 18.95 -5.00 -2.98
N LEU A 66 17.85 -4.94 -2.21
CA LEU A 66 17.21 -3.70 -1.83
C LEU A 66 17.73 -3.26 -0.45
N PRO A 67 18.64 -2.27 -0.38
CA PRO A 67 19.09 -1.74 0.90
C PRO A 67 17.92 -1.05 1.60
N LEU A 68 17.41 -1.66 2.67
CA LEU A 68 16.26 -1.16 3.43
C LEU A 68 16.47 0.26 3.95
N ASP A 69 17.71 0.61 4.31
CA ASP A 69 18.06 1.97 4.74
C ASP A 69 17.81 2.99 3.64
N LEU A 70 18.21 2.68 2.41
CA LEU A 70 18.06 3.57 1.26
C LEU A 70 16.58 3.74 0.88
N ALA A 71 15.81 2.66 0.94
CA ALA A 71 14.36 2.70 0.76
C ALA A 71 13.68 3.57 1.84
N ARG A 72 14.14 3.47 3.10
CA ARG A 72 13.65 4.31 4.20
C ARG A 72 13.97 5.78 3.98
N TYR A 73 15.21 6.11 3.59
CA TYR A 73 15.59 7.50 3.31
C TYR A 73 14.78 8.09 2.15
N ILE A 74 14.61 7.34 1.06
CA ILE A 74 13.78 7.77 -0.08
C ILE A 74 12.33 7.99 0.36
N ALA A 75 11.73 7.03 1.07
CA ALA A 75 10.36 7.16 1.56
C ALA A 75 10.20 8.39 2.47
N SER A 76 11.14 8.60 3.40
CA SER A 76 11.12 9.77 4.28
C SER A 76 11.25 11.09 3.53
N ALA A 77 12.12 11.17 2.52
CA ALA A 77 12.27 12.36 1.69
C ALA A 77 10.99 12.66 0.89
N VAL A 78 10.37 11.65 0.28
CA VAL A 78 9.10 11.79 -0.44
C VAL A 78 8.00 12.29 0.49
N PHE A 79 7.89 11.74 1.70
CA PHE A 79 6.90 12.19 2.69
C PHE A 79 7.12 13.65 3.12
N ILE A 80 8.37 14.07 3.34
CA ILE A 80 8.69 15.46 3.67
C ILE A 80 8.29 16.39 2.52
N ILE A 81 8.65 16.04 1.27
CA ILE A 81 8.31 16.83 0.09
C ILE A 81 6.79 16.97 -0.04
N LEU A 82 6.04 15.86 0.05
CA LEU A 82 4.58 15.89 -0.02
C LEU A 82 3.97 16.72 1.11
N GLY A 83 4.50 16.63 2.33
CA GLY A 83 4.06 17.45 3.46
C GLY A 83 4.28 18.94 3.24
N VAL A 84 5.44 19.33 2.71
CA VAL A 84 5.74 20.73 2.37
C VAL A 84 4.82 21.22 1.24
N VAL A 85 4.64 20.44 0.18
CA VAL A 85 3.74 20.79 -0.93
C VAL A 85 2.30 20.97 -0.44
N ALA A 86 1.81 20.05 0.41
CA ALA A 86 0.46 20.14 0.97
C ALA A 86 0.27 21.33 1.93
N LEU A 87 1.34 21.86 2.53
CA LEU A 87 1.29 23.09 3.34
C LEU A 87 1.32 24.37 2.50
N LEU A 88 1.93 24.31 1.32
CA LEU A 88 2.07 25.44 0.40
C LEU A 88 0.90 25.58 -0.58
N TRP A 89 0.05 24.56 -0.67
CA TRP A 89 -1.14 24.49 -1.52
C TRP A 89 -2.40 24.74 -0.70
#